data_AF-X6MMH7-F1
#
_entry.id   AF-X6MMH7-F1
#
_cell.length_a   1.000
_cell.length_b   1.000
_cell.length_c   1.000
_cell.angle_alpha   90.00
_cell.angle_beta   90.00
_cell.angle_gamma   90.00
#
_symmetry.space_group_name_H-M   'P 1'
#
loop_
_entity.id
_entity.type
_entity.pdbx_description
1 polymer ?
#
loop_
_entity_poly.entity_id
_entity_poly.type
_entity_poly.pdbx_seq_one_letter_code
_entity_poly.pdbx_strand_id
1 'polypeptide(L)'
;MNEYNKIIKGKKIDGMSLLKMSKNDWMDLFHFDMFLQVCVVYDSFNHICVKYPIDSNEGAPQDIPKEYLCPLSKSIMKDPVIASNGIIYDRSSIMDQYQNIPNYSSLMNDGNLEFYPDHALQQKIQQFLGKLKMIFIF
;
A
#
# COMPACT_ATOMS: atom_id res chain seq x y z
N MET A 1 5.28 -16.55 18.92
CA MET A 1 4.23 -15.53 18.79
C MET A 1 4.04 -14.86 20.16
N ASN A 2 4.29 -13.55 20.26
CA ASN A 2 4.24 -12.77 21.51
C ASN A 2 2.85 -12.86 22.20
N GLU A 3 2.80 -12.82 23.53
CA GLU A 3 1.58 -12.85 24.34
C GLU A 3 0.63 -11.69 24.00
N TYR A 4 1.17 -10.48 23.81
CA TYR A 4 0.40 -9.32 23.34
C TYR A 4 -0.26 -9.56 21.99
N ASN A 5 0.43 -10.26 21.07
CA ASN A 5 -0.13 -10.57 19.76
C ASN A 5 -1.31 -11.55 19.85
N LYS A 6 -1.37 -12.41 20.88
CA LYS A 6 -2.54 -13.27 21.12
C LYS A 6 -3.73 -12.44 21.58
N ILE A 7 -3.52 -11.48 22.47
CA ILE A 7 -4.56 -10.58 22.98
C ILE A 7 -5.13 -9.72 21.84
N ILE A 8 -4.26 -9.09 21.04
CA ILE A 8 -4.64 -8.25 19.90
C ILE A 8 -5.46 -9.05 18.88
N LYS A 9 -4.99 -10.25 18.50
CA LYS A 9 -5.71 -11.14 17.58
C LYS A 9 -7.04 -11.62 18.15
N GLY A 10 -7.07 -12.01 19.43
CA GLY A 10 -8.27 -12.49 20.10
C GLY A 10 -9.36 -11.42 20.21
N LYS A 11 -8.97 -10.18 20.48
CA LYS A 11 -9.89 -9.03 20.56
C LYS A 11 -10.13 -8.35 19.21
N LYS A 12 -9.54 -8.85 18.12
CA LYS A 12 -9.64 -8.29 16.75
C LYS A 12 -9.31 -6.79 16.69
N ILE A 13 -8.30 -6.36 17.42
CA ILE A 13 -7.87 -4.96 17.45
C ILE A 13 -6.86 -4.73 16.33
N ASP A 14 -7.12 -3.75 15.46
CA ASP A 14 -6.17 -3.31 14.44
C ASP A 14 -5.17 -2.25 14.98
N GLY A 15 -4.14 -1.93 14.20
CA GLY A 15 -3.10 -0.98 14.60
C GLY A 15 -3.60 0.45 14.81
N MET A 16 -4.61 0.88 14.05
CA MET A 16 -5.20 2.22 14.17
C MET A 16 -6.05 2.35 15.45
N SER A 17 -6.76 1.28 15.79
CA SER A 17 -7.50 1.14 17.03
C SER A 17 -6.56 1.18 18.23
N LEU A 18 -5.41 0.47 18.17
CA LEU A 18 -4.37 0.56 19.22
C LEU A 18 -3.77 1.96 19.36
N LEU A 19 -3.52 2.66 18.26
CA LEU A 19 -2.96 4.02 18.25
C LEU A 19 -3.88 5.05 18.91
N LYS A 20 -5.20 4.87 18.78
CA LYS A 20 -6.21 5.78 19.35
C LYS A 20 -6.47 5.54 20.85
N MET A 21 -6.02 4.42 21.41
CA MET A 21 -6.23 4.08 22.81
C MET A 21 -5.32 4.91 23.73
N SER A 22 -5.80 5.20 24.94
CA SER A 22 -5.03 5.85 26.00
C SER A 22 -4.09 4.87 26.72
N LYS A 23 -3.15 5.39 27.52
CA LYS A 23 -2.30 4.55 28.37
C LYS A 23 -3.13 3.68 29.34
N ASN A 24 -4.22 4.20 29.88
CA ASN A 24 -5.10 3.43 30.76
C ASN A 24 -5.78 2.28 30.01
N ASP A 25 -6.26 2.52 28.80
CA ASP A 25 -6.84 1.47 27.96
C ASP A 25 -5.82 0.35 27.68
N TRP A 26 -4.55 0.71 27.46
CA TRP A 26 -3.46 -0.26 27.28
C TRP A 26 -3.16 -1.03 28.57
N MET A 27 -3.21 -0.36 29.72
CA MET A 27 -3.03 -0.98 31.03
C MET A 27 -4.06 -2.09 31.26
N ASP A 28 -5.33 -1.81 30.98
CA ASP A 28 -6.44 -2.75 31.12
C ASP A 28 -6.41 -3.83 30.03
N LEU A 29 -6.06 -3.47 28.79
CA LEU A 29 -6.03 -4.39 27.66
C LEU A 29 -4.99 -5.50 27.84
N PHE A 30 -3.78 -5.11 28.26
CA PHE A 30 -2.63 -6.00 28.37
C PHE A 30 -2.34 -6.46 29.79
N HIS A 31 -3.13 -6.01 30.77
CA HIS A 31 -3.01 -6.37 32.19
C HIS A 31 -1.61 -6.07 32.74
N PHE A 32 -1.12 -4.84 32.53
CA PHE A 32 0.16 -4.43 33.09
C PHE A 32 0.04 -4.18 34.60
N ASP A 33 0.95 -4.76 35.38
CA ASP A 33 0.97 -4.60 36.85
C ASP A 33 1.44 -3.20 37.29
N MET A 34 2.16 -2.49 36.43
CA MET A 34 2.72 -1.17 36.71
C MET A 34 2.51 -0.20 35.56
N PHE A 35 2.06 1.01 35.88
CA PHE A 35 1.88 2.08 34.88
C PHE A 35 3.18 2.43 34.13
N LEU A 36 4.34 2.25 34.76
CA LEU A 36 5.63 2.48 34.12
C LEU A 36 5.86 1.55 32.91
N GLN A 37 5.42 0.28 33.01
CA GLN A 37 5.55 -0.68 31.91
C GLN A 37 4.70 -0.26 30.72
N VAL A 38 3.48 0.21 30.98
CA VAL A 38 2.57 0.77 29.97
C VAL A 38 3.23 1.94 29.25
N CYS A 39 3.80 2.91 30.00
CA CYS A 39 4.48 4.06 29.41
C CYS A 39 5.59 3.64 28.44
N VAL A 40 6.47 2.72 28.86
CA VAL A 40 7.58 2.26 28.03
C VAL A 40 7.10 1.66 26.71
N VAL A 41 6.10 0.78 26.77
CA VAL A 41 5.58 0.11 25.56
C VAL A 41 4.79 1.08 24.69
N TYR A 42 3.94 1.90 25.29
CA TYR A 42 3.11 2.89 24.59
C TYR A 42 3.96 3.94 23.87
N ASP A 43 4.97 4.49 24.54
CA ASP A 43 5.84 5.51 23.97
C ASP A 43 6.72 4.90 22.86
N SER A 44 7.18 3.65 23.04
CA SER A 44 7.88 2.91 21.98
C SER A 44 6.99 2.68 20.76
N PHE A 45 5.74 2.29 20.97
CA PHE A 45 4.76 2.10 19.90
C PHE A 45 4.49 3.41 19.16
N ASN A 46 4.23 4.50 19.89
CA ASN A 46 4.03 5.82 19.28
C ASN A 46 5.26 6.28 18.49
N HIS A 47 6.45 6.09 19.03
CA HIS A 47 7.69 6.43 18.33
C HIS A 47 7.83 5.62 17.03
N ILE A 48 7.49 4.32 17.05
CA ILE A 48 7.44 3.48 15.84
C ILE A 48 6.40 4.02 14.86
N CYS A 49 5.19 4.37 15.30
CA CYS A 49 4.14 4.92 14.45
C CYS A 49 4.50 6.29 13.87
N VAL A 50 5.25 7.13 14.58
CA VAL A 50 5.77 8.40 14.05
C VAL A 50 6.88 8.14 13.02
N LYS A 51 7.79 7.20 13.30
CA LYS A 51 8.89 6.84 12.41
C LYS A 51 8.41 6.12 11.14
N TYR A 52 7.33 5.35 11.27
CA TYR A 52 6.68 4.59 10.21
C TYR A 52 5.19 4.91 10.25
N PRO A 53 4.75 6.03 9.65
CA PRO A 53 3.36 6.46 9.64
C PRO A 53 2.44 5.31 9.21
N ILE A 54 1.53 4.94 10.11
CA ILE A 54 0.42 4.06 9.75
C ILE A 54 -0.60 4.95 9.07
N ASP A 55 -0.54 5.01 7.74
CA ASP A 55 -1.53 5.75 6.97
C ASP A 55 -2.92 5.16 7.25
N SER A 56 -3.85 6.03 7.65
CA SER A 56 -5.22 5.68 8.05
C SER A 56 -6.10 5.18 6.90
N ASN A 57 -5.49 4.90 5.75
CA ASN A 57 -6.13 4.32 4.59
C ASN A 57 -5.76 2.84 4.58
N GLU A 58 -6.65 1.99 5.10
CA GLU A 58 -6.62 0.57 4.78
C GLU A 58 -6.53 0.42 3.25
N GLY A 59 -5.33 0.10 2.73
CA GLY A 59 -5.11 -0.22 1.33
C GLY A 59 -3.96 0.49 0.59
N ALA A 60 -3.23 1.44 1.18
CA ALA A 60 -2.06 2.03 0.52
C ALA A 60 -0.75 1.59 1.21
N PRO A 61 0.03 0.67 0.63
CA PRO A 61 1.42 0.46 1.03
C PRO A 61 2.16 1.79 0.89
N GLN A 62 2.98 2.16 1.89
CA GLN A 62 3.94 3.28 1.87
C GLN A 62 4.06 3.98 0.51
N ASP A 63 3.45 5.15 0.37
CA ASP A 63 3.53 6.09 -0.78
C ASP A 63 4.02 5.45 -2.08
N ILE A 64 3.25 4.52 -2.65
CA ILE A 64 3.52 4.03 -4.00
C ILE A 64 3.52 5.26 -4.91
N PRO A 65 4.63 5.58 -5.60
CA PRO A 65 4.67 6.70 -6.52
C PRO A 65 3.51 6.61 -7.51
N LYS A 66 2.78 7.71 -7.71
CA LYS A 66 1.60 7.74 -8.60
C LYS A 66 1.93 7.25 -10.01
N GLU A 67 3.16 7.49 -10.46
CA GLU A 67 3.68 7.01 -11.75
C GLU A 67 3.76 5.47 -11.87
N TYR A 68 3.70 4.72 -10.75
CA TYR A 68 3.69 3.25 -10.75
C TYR A 68 2.27 2.68 -10.79
N LEU A 69 1.25 3.51 -10.57
CA LEU A 69 -0.14 3.08 -10.50
C LEU A 69 -0.81 3.18 -11.87
N CYS A 70 -1.48 2.11 -12.27
CA CYS A 70 -2.31 2.10 -13.46
C CYS A 70 -3.50 3.07 -13.29
N PRO A 71 -3.76 3.98 -14.23
CA PRO A 71 -4.89 4.91 -14.15
C PRO A 71 -6.26 4.23 -14.09
N LEU A 72 -6.39 3.02 -14.62
CA LEU A 72 -7.63 2.24 -14.64
C LEU A 72 -7.82 1.43 -13.35
N SER A 73 -6.92 0.48 -13.09
CA SER A 73 -7.05 -0.44 -11.95
C SER A 73 -6.58 0.12 -10.61
N LYS A 74 -5.98 1.32 -10.60
CA LYS A 74 -5.40 1.98 -9.42
C LYS A 74 -4.37 1.11 -8.67
N SER A 75 -3.81 0.12 -9.35
CA SER A 75 -2.89 -0.87 -8.82
C SER A 75 -1.51 -0.71 -9.46
N ILE A 76 -0.45 -1.21 -8.81
CA ILE A 76 0.90 -1.20 -9.36
C ILE A 76 0.93 -1.92 -10.71
N MET A 77 1.48 -1.27 -11.73
CA MET A 77 1.64 -1.85 -13.07
C MET A 77 2.67 -2.99 -13.06
N LYS A 78 2.29 -4.14 -13.60
CA LYS A 78 3.20 -5.29 -13.82
C LYS A 78 3.85 -5.20 -15.19
N ASP A 79 3.07 -4.77 -16.18
CA ASP A 79 3.50 -4.59 -17.56
C ASP A 79 3.07 -3.20 -18.06
N PRO A 80 3.82 -2.13 -17.71
CA PRO A 80 3.49 -0.77 -18.10
C PRO A 80 3.66 -0.59 -19.62
N VAL A 81 2.60 -0.11 -20.26
CA VAL A 81 2.54 0.15 -21.71
C VAL A 81 2.01 1.54 -21.99
N ILE A 82 2.62 2.23 -22.95
CA ILE A 82 2.20 3.53 -23.47
C ILE A 82 1.16 3.29 -24.57
N ALA A 83 -0.02 3.89 -24.42
CA ALA A 83 -1.05 3.91 -25.46
C ALA A 83 -0.90 5.14 -26.37
N SER A 84 -1.64 5.16 -27.49
CA SER A 84 -1.58 6.25 -28.49
C SER A 84 -1.89 7.65 -27.95
N ASN A 85 -2.58 7.74 -26.81
CA ASN A 85 -2.84 9.01 -26.12
C ASN A 85 -1.66 9.48 -25.23
N GLY A 86 -0.54 8.75 -25.22
CA GLY A 86 0.65 9.05 -24.41
C GLY A 86 0.52 8.67 -22.94
N ILE A 87 -0.59 8.06 -22.51
CA ILE A 87 -0.81 7.62 -21.12
C ILE A 87 -0.30 6.19 -20.96
N ILE A 88 0.29 5.93 -19.79
CA ILE A 88 0.80 4.61 -19.42
C ILE A 88 -0.26 3.85 -18.63
N TYR A 89 -0.50 2.60 -19.02
CA TYR A 89 -1.42 1.68 -18.34
C TYR A 89 -0.71 0.36 -18.05
N ASP A 90 -1.26 -0.44 -17.14
CA ASP A 90 -0.95 -1.86 -17.13
C ASP A 90 -1.62 -2.55 -18.33
N ARG A 91 -0.88 -3.37 -19.07
CA ARG A 91 -1.36 -4.04 -20.29
C ARG A 91 -2.69 -4.78 -20.06
N SER A 92 -2.81 -5.55 -18.99
CA SER A 92 -4.04 -6.31 -18.72
C SER A 92 -5.22 -5.37 -18.47
N SER A 93 -4.98 -4.32 -17.68
CA SER A 93 -6.03 -3.37 -17.31
C SER A 93 -6.58 -2.61 -18.52
N ILE A 94 -5.71 -2.17 -19.44
CA ILE A 94 -6.16 -1.44 -20.64
C ILE A 94 -6.86 -2.38 -21.63
N MET A 95 -6.37 -3.61 -21.82
CA MET A 95 -7.04 -4.58 -22.69
C MET A 95 -8.45 -4.91 -22.22
N ASP A 96 -8.67 -4.98 -20.92
CA ASP A 96 -9.98 -5.32 -20.34
C ASP A 96 -10.94 -4.13 -20.26
N GLN A 97 -10.43 -2.90 -20.10
CA GLN A 97 -11.24 -1.75 -19.68
C GLN A 97 -11.13 -0.51 -20.60
N TYR A 98 -10.45 -0.59 -21.75
CA TYR A 98 -10.26 0.59 -22.63
C TYR A 98 -11.58 1.28 -23.02
N GLN A 99 -12.68 0.54 -23.15
CA GLN A 99 -14.00 1.08 -23.51
C GLN A 99 -14.56 2.03 -22.44
N ASN A 100 -14.07 1.96 -21.20
CA ASN A 100 -14.46 2.86 -20.11
C ASN A 100 -13.73 4.22 -20.19
N ILE A 101 -12.75 4.36 -21.08
CA ILE A 101 -12.00 5.60 -21.25
C ILE A 101 -12.83 6.58 -22.11
N PRO A 102 -13.02 7.83 -21.66
CA PRO A 102 -13.60 8.86 -22.51
C PRO A 102 -12.81 9.00 -23.81
N ASN A 103 -13.50 8.96 -24.95
CA ASN A 103 -12.87 9.02 -26.27
C ASN A 103 -11.87 7.86 -26.56
N TYR A 104 -12.21 6.63 -26.13
CA TYR A 104 -11.36 5.45 -26.34
C TYR A 104 -10.99 5.18 -27.82
N SER A 105 -11.77 5.69 -28.79
CA SER A 105 -11.44 5.61 -30.21
C SER A 105 -10.09 6.25 -30.55
N SER A 106 -9.65 7.24 -29.77
CA SER A 106 -8.31 7.85 -29.88
C SER A 106 -7.15 6.92 -29.52
N LEU A 107 -7.44 5.78 -28.88
CA LEU A 107 -6.46 4.75 -28.55
C LEU A 107 -6.24 3.77 -29.72
N MET A 108 -7.11 3.80 -30.72
CA MET A 108 -7.13 2.84 -31.81
C MET A 108 -6.32 3.36 -33.00
N ASN A 109 -5.46 2.52 -33.55
CA ASN A 109 -4.80 2.74 -34.83
C ASN A 109 -5.32 1.68 -35.82
N ASP A 110 -5.99 2.12 -36.88
CA ASP A 110 -6.64 1.24 -37.87
C ASP A 110 -7.55 0.16 -37.23
N GLY A 111 -8.35 0.56 -36.23
CA GLY A 111 -9.26 -0.35 -35.52
C GLY A 111 -8.59 -1.30 -34.52
N ASN A 112 -7.27 -1.22 -34.32
CA ASN A 112 -6.53 -2.05 -33.37
C ASN A 112 -5.96 -1.19 -32.23
N LEU A 113 -5.90 -1.78 -31.03
CA LEU A 113 -5.17 -1.17 -29.92
C LEU A 113 -3.67 -1.38 -30.13
N GLU A 114 -2.92 -0.28 -30.20
CA GLU A 114 -1.47 -0.31 -30.33
C GLU A 114 -0.82 0.20 -29.03
N PHE A 115 0.15 -0.57 -28.53
CA PHE A 115 0.78 -0.33 -27.23
C PHE A 115 2.30 -0.49 -27.34
N TYR A 116 3.03 0.45 -26.75
CA TYR A 116 4.49 0.44 -26.71
C TYR A 116 4.97 0.15 -25.27
N PRO A 117 5.83 -0.86 -25.04
CA PRO A 117 6.28 -1.18 -23.69
C PRO A 117 7.16 -0.05 -23.10
N ASP A 118 6.92 0.31 -21.83
CA ASP A 118 7.81 1.19 -21.07
C ASP A 118 8.74 0.39 -20.16
N HIS A 119 9.82 -0.13 -20.75
CA HIS A 119 10.80 -0.93 -20.02
C HIS A 119 11.53 -0.14 -18.92
N ALA A 120 11.66 1.18 -19.06
CA ALA A 120 12.32 2.01 -18.06
C ALA A 120 11.46 2.10 -16.79
N LEU A 121 10.15 2.36 -16.94
CA LEU A 121 9.21 2.36 -15.83
C LEU A 121 9.06 0.96 -15.22
N GLN A 122 9.02 -0.08 -16.05
CA GLN A 122 8.96 -1.46 -15.58
C GLN A 122 10.15 -1.80 -14.65
N GLN A 123 11.37 -1.41 -15.02
CA GLN A 123 12.55 -1.60 -14.18
C GLN A 123 12.47 -0.81 -12.86
N LYS A 124 12.00 0.44 -12.90
CA LYS A 124 11.80 1.26 -11.69
C LYS A 124 10.82 0.61 -10.71
N ILE A 125 9.68 0.12 -11.23
CA ILE A 125 8.68 -0.58 -10.43
C ILE A 125 9.27 -1.85 -9.81
N GLN A 126 10.00 -2.64 -10.58
CA GLN A 126 10.65 -3.86 -10.07
C GLN A 126 11.65 -3.55 -8.95
N GLN A 127 12.46 -2.50 -9.11
CA GLN A 127 13.40 -2.04 -8.08
C GLN A 127 12.68 -1.58 -6.81
N PHE A 128 11.58 -0.83 -6.96
CA PHE A 128 10.75 -0.39 -5.84
C PHE A 128 10.16 -1.58 -5.06
N LEU A 129 9.56 -2.55 -5.77
CA LEU A 129 9.02 -3.77 -5.17
C LEU A 129 10.11 -4.63 -4.49
N GLY A 130 11.30 -4.66 -5.07
CA GLY A 130 12.47 -5.33 -4.48
C GLY A 130 12.87 -4.71 -3.14
N LYS A 131 12.92 -3.37 -3.05
CA LYS A 131 13.21 -2.65 -1.79
C LYS A 131 12.15 -2.92 -0.72
N LEU A 132 10.86 -2.91 -1.10
CA LEU A 132 9.78 -3.22 -0.15
C LEU A 132 9.90 -4.63 0.43
N LYS A 133 10.20 -5.64 -0.40
CA LYS A 133 10.39 -7.02 0.08
C LYS A 133 11.52 -7.14 1.12
N MET A 134 12.57 -6.33 1.01
CA MET A 134 13.68 -6.33 1.98
C MET A 134 13.29 -5.71 3.33
N ILE A 135 12.31 -4.80 3.36
CA ILE A 135 11.85 -4.12 4.58
C ILE A 135 11.02 -5.07 5.46
N PHE A 136 10.29 -6.03 4.87
CA PHE A 136 9.44 -6.99 5.59
C PHE A 136 10.16 -8.26 6.08
N ILE A 137 11.51 -8.31 6.01
CA ILE A 137 12.31 -9.48 6.46
C ILE A 137 12.82 -9.33 7.91
N PHE A 138 12.55 -8.21 8.59
CA PHE A 138 12.87 -8.01 10.02
C PHE A 138 11.60 -8.02 10.88
#